data_AF-A0A966UW09-F1
#
_entry.id   AF-A0A966UW09-F1
#
_cell.length_a   1.000
_cell.length_b   1.000
_cell.length_c   1.000
_cell.angle_alpha   90.00
_cell.angle_beta   90.00
_cell.angle_gamma   90.00
#
_symmetry.space_group_name_H-M   'P 1'
#
loop_
_entity.id
_entity.type
_entity.pdbx_description
1 polymer ?
#
loop_
_entity_poly.entity_id
_entity_poly.type
_entity_poly.pdbx_seq_one_letter_code
_entity_poly.pdbx_strand_id
1 'polypeptide(L)'
;MQPGEWISPLHASDIAEAGVSAAWPSYVGDDVWWLETRPAEGGRRVIVSRKHGDLIDAPWSASHRVHEYGGRSYLGIPTGDGYIIYFVNKSDQRIYKKTNNQAPTPLTPESDSGFRYAEMIKVGDEIWCVREHVTETSCTRELVAVSDDGVIRILLSGHQFYSHLRISPDQKHLSWISWEHPRMPWDGTELFVADVINGEVKNKRVLAGNESNPVLSPEWLNASTLIYLDEETGWWNPWTVT
;
A
#
# COMPACT_ATOMS: atom_id res chain seq x y z
N MET A 1 27.31 22.46 -36.65
CA MET A 1 26.55 21.51 -35.81
C MET A 1 25.52 22.33 -35.06
N GLN A 2 24.24 22.16 -35.37
CA GLN A 2 23.16 22.86 -34.67
C GLN A 2 22.88 22.17 -33.32
N PRO A 3 22.36 22.90 -32.32
CA PRO A 3 21.81 22.27 -31.12
C PRO A 3 20.81 21.15 -31.49
N GLY A 4 21.02 19.95 -30.95
CA GLY A 4 20.20 18.77 -31.24
C GLY A 4 20.76 17.82 -32.32
N GLU A 5 21.81 18.21 -33.05
CA GLU A 5 22.40 17.38 -34.12
C GLU A 5 23.63 16.55 -33.69
N TRP A 6 24.06 16.69 -32.44
CA TRP A 6 25.09 15.84 -31.85
C TRP A 6 24.66 14.37 -31.85
N ILE A 7 25.56 13.49 -32.33
CA ILE A 7 25.32 12.04 -32.28
C ILE A 7 25.50 11.60 -30.83
N SER A 8 24.39 11.27 -30.18
CA SER A 8 24.37 10.72 -28.83
C SER A 8 24.78 9.25 -28.84
N PRO A 9 25.65 8.80 -27.92
CA PRO A 9 25.90 7.37 -27.69
C PRO A 9 24.75 6.67 -26.96
N LEU A 10 23.76 7.43 -26.46
CA LEU A 10 22.55 6.91 -25.82
C LEU A 10 21.42 6.84 -26.85
N HIS A 11 20.90 5.62 -27.07
CA HIS A 11 19.73 5.32 -27.87
C HIS A 11 18.45 5.33 -27.02
N ALA A 12 17.29 5.41 -27.69
CA ALA A 12 15.99 5.32 -26.99
C ALA A 12 15.80 3.96 -26.26
N SER A 13 16.39 2.88 -26.79
CA SER A 13 16.39 1.56 -26.15
C SER A 13 17.13 1.57 -24.82
N ASP A 14 18.27 2.25 -24.74
CA ASP A 14 19.09 2.31 -23.53
C ASP A 14 18.32 2.98 -22.38
N ILE A 15 17.52 4.00 -22.70
CA ILE A 15 16.65 4.67 -21.72
C ILE A 15 15.51 3.76 -21.27
N ALA A 16 14.91 3.01 -22.21
CA ALA A 16 13.83 2.09 -21.90
C ALA A 16 14.30 0.93 -21.00
N GLU A 17 15.51 0.41 -21.25
CA GLU A 17 16.13 -0.65 -20.44
C GLU A 17 16.62 -0.15 -19.09
N ALA A 18 17.16 1.08 -19.01
CA ALA A 18 17.56 1.71 -17.75
C ALA A 18 16.38 2.06 -16.83
N GLY A 19 15.13 1.97 -17.31
CA GLY A 19 13.90 2.27 -16.56
C GLY A 19 13.59 1.34 -15.38
N VAL A 20 14.54 0.49 -14.98
CA VAL A 20 14.46 -0.32 -13.76
C VAL A 20 14.55 0.60 -12.54
N SER A 21 13.43 0.77 -11.84
CA SER A 21 13.36 1.53 -10.58
C SER A 21 12.96 0.62 -9.43
N ALA A 22 13.72 0.70 -8.33
CA ALA A 22 13.37 0.08 -7.06
C ALA A 22 12.49 1.04 -6.25
N ALA A 23 11.37 0.53 -5.74
CA ALA A 23 10.41 1.30 -4.96
C ALA A 23 9.83 0.47 -3.81
N TRP A 24 9.28 1.14 -2.80
CA TRP A 24 8.57 0.49 -1.69
C TRP A 24 9.41 -0.58 -0.97
N PRO A 25 10.63 -0.26 -0.50
CA PRO A 25 11.42 -1.18 0.30
C PRO A 25 10.67 -1.53 1.58
N SER A 26 10.74 -2.79 2.02
CA SER A 26 10.12 -3.25 3.27
C SER A 26 10.95 -4.34 3.90
N TYR A 27 11.03 -4.34 5.24
CA TYR A 27 11.64 -5.42 5.99
C TYR A 27 10.65 -6.59 6.10
N VAL A 28 11.15 -7.81 5.87
CA VAL A 28 10.41 -9.05 6.07
C VAL A 28 11.30 -10.00 6.86
N GLY A 29 11.09 -10.04 8.18
CA GLY A 29 12.04 -10.70 9.09
C GLY A 29 13.40 -10.02 9.04
N ASP A 30 14.43 -10.76 8.63
CA ASP A 30 15.81 -10.29 8.47
C ASP A 30 16.21 -10.04 7.00
N ASP A 31 15.22 -10.00 6.10
CA ASP A 31 15.38 -9.72 4.67
C ASP A 31 14.79 -8.35 4.30
N VAL A 32 15.22 -7.81 3.16
CA VAL A 32 14.72 -6.55 2.58
C VAL A 32 14.14 -6.85 1.21
N TRP A 33 12.87 -6.52 1.02
CA TRP A 33 12.16 -6.66 -0.24
C TRP A 33 11.85 -5.30 -0.85
N TRP A 34 11.67 -5.24 -2.17
CA TRP A 34 11.23 -4.04 -2.89
C TRP A 34 10.42 -4.42 -4.13
N LEU A 35 9.74 -3.43 -4.72
CA LEU A 35 9.14 -3.56 -6.05
C LEU A 35 10.10 -3.05 -7.11
N GLU A 36 10.21 -3.79 -8.20
CA GLU A 36 11.05 -3.42 -9.33
C GLU A 36 10.29 -3.57 -10.64
N THR A 37 10.41 -2.57 -11.52
CA THR A 37 9.74 -2.60 -12.83
C THR A 37 10.61 -3.34 -13.84
N ARG A 38 9.99 -4.20 -14.66
CA ARG A 38 10.62 -4.94 -15.77
C ARG A 38 10.10 -4.40 -17.11
N PRO A 39 10.73 -3.37 -17.72
CA PRO A 39 10.30 -2.81 -19.00
C PRO A 39 10.22 -3.85 -20.12
N ALA A 40 11.22 -4.74 -20.19
CA ALA A 40 11.29 -5.82 -21.18
C ALA A 40 10.18 -6.89 -21.04
N GLU A 41 9.48 -6.93 -19.90
CA GLU A 41 8.37 -7.85 -19.62
C GLU A 41 7.01 -7.14 -19.62
N GLY A 42 6.80 -6.20 -20.55
CA GLY A 42 5.56 -5.44 -20.64
C GLY A 42 5.31 -4.51 -19.46
N GLY A 43 6.38 -4.04 -18.80
CA GLY A 43 6.31 -3.16 -17.63
C GLY A 43 5.71 -3.85 -16.39
N ARG A 44 5.91 -5.16 -16.26
CA ARG A 44 5.52 -5.94 -15.07
C ARG A 44 6.27 -5.43 -13.83
N ARG A 45 5.59 -5.42 -12.67
CA ARG A 45 6.19 -5.07 -11.38
C ARG A 45 6.46 -6.35 -10.60
N VAL A 46 7.70 -6.57 -10.21
CA VAL A 46 8.17 -7.78 -9.53
C VAL A 46 8.51 -7.45 -8.09
N ILE A 47 8.15 -8.34 -7.16
CA ILE A 47 8.61 -8.26 -5.77
C ILE A 47 9.97 -8.94 -5.73
N VAL A 48 11.01 -8.20 -5.37
CA VAL A 48 12.39 -8.69 -5.32
C VAL A 48 12.82 -8.76 -3.87
N SER A 49 13.44 -9.87 -3.49
CA SER A 49 14.10 -10.08 -2.21
C SER A 49 15.61 -9.94 -2.38
N ARG A 50 16.26 -9.30 -1.40
CA ARG A 50 17.72 -9.23 -1.35
C ARG A 50 18.37 -10.61 -1.27
N LYS A 51 17.75 -11.55 -0.54
CA LYS A 51 18.29 -12.90 -0.32
C LYS A 51 17.87 -13.93 -1.37
N HIS A 52 16.67 -13.80 -1.91
CA HIS A 52 16.02 -14.82 -2.73
C HIS A 52 15.81 -14.40 -4.19
N GLY A 53 16.07 -13.13 -4.55
CA GLY A 53 15.82 -12.61 -5.89
C GLY A 53 14.34 -12.39 -6.17
N ASP A 54 13.91 -12.61 -7.41
CA ASP A 54 12.52 -12.40 -7.83
C ASP A 54 11.58 -13.39 -7.11
N LEU A 55 10.57 -12.85 -6.41
CA LEU A 55 9.64 -13.64 -5.60
C LEU A 55 8.35 -14.01 -6.32
N ILE A 56 8.10 -13.43 -7.50
CA ILE A 56 6.95 -13.74 -8.36
C ILE A 56 7.37 -13.86 -9.83
N ASP A 57 7.02 -14.98 -10.45
CA ASP A 57 7.32 -15.23 -11.86
C ASP A 57 6.29 -14.58 -12.79
N ALA A 58 6.63 -14.42 -14.06
CA ALA A 58 5.64 -14.08 -15.09
C ALA A 58 4.53 -15.17 -15.12
N PRO A 59 3.26 -14.80 -15.33
CA PRO A 59 2.77 -13.48 -15.73
C PRO A 59 2.41 -12.53 -14.55
N TRP A 60 2.71 -12.90 -13.30
CA TRP A 60 2.25 -12.16 -12.12
C TRP A 60 2.89 -10.78 -11.98
N SER A 61 2.08 -9.75 -11.75
CA SER A 61 2.55 -8.37 -11.63
C SER A 61 1.99 -7.74 -10.37
N ALA A 62 2.85 -7.39 -9.41
CA ALA A 62 2.44 -6.77 -8.16
C ALA A 62 2.11 -5.28 -8.37
N SER A 63 0.85 -4.98 -8.66
CA SER A 63 0.35 -3.62 -8.89
C SER A 63 -1.14 -3.48 -8.64
N HIS A 64 -1.55 -2.41 -7.98
CA HIS A 64 -2.96 -2.01 -7.85
C HIS A 64 -3.27 -0.70 -8.58
N ARG A 65 -4.56 -0.41 -8.71
CA ARG A 65 -5.15 0.81 -9.29
C ARG A 65 -5.93 1.65 -8.28
N VAL A 66 -5.78 1.38 -6.98
CA VAL A 66 -6.31 2.29 -5.95
C VAL A 66 -5.74 3.70 -6.19
N HIS A 67 -6.65 4.69 -6.24
CA HIS A 67 -6.38 6.08 -6.63
C HIS A 67 -5.78 6.25 -8.04
N GLU A 68 -5.71 5.21 -8.87
CA GLU A 68 -5.06 5.16 -10.19
C GLU A 68 -3.55 5.45 -10.23
N TYR A 69 -2.92 5.77 -9.09
CA TYR A 69 -1.49 6.08 -9.00
C TYR A 69 -0.60 4.90 -8.61
N GLY A 70 -1.19 3.79 -8.17
CA GLY A 70 -0.45 2.65 -7.63
C GLY A 70 0.13 2.93 -6.24
N GLY A 71 1.16 2.17 -5.86
CA GLY A 71 1.71 2.21 -4.50
C GLY A 71 2.45 0.93 -4.13
N ARG A 72 2.64 0.71 -2.82
CA ARG A 72 3.10 -0.58 -2.30
C ARG A 72 2.02 -1.63 -2.50
N SER A 73 2.27 -2.56 -3.41
CA SER A 73 1.30 -3.57 -3.85
C SER A 73 1.55 -4.96 -3.26
N TYR A 74 2.36 -5.06 -2.20
CA TYR A 74 2.66 -6.31 -1.50
C TYR A 74 2.79 -6.13 0.01
N LEU A 75 2.68 -7.24 0.74
CA LEU A 75 2.96 -7.41 2.15
C LEU A 75 3.66 -8.76 2.33
N GLY A 76 4.87 -8.76 2.88
CA GLY A 76 5.60 -9.97 3.23
C GLY A 76 5.47 -10.28 4.72
N ILE A 77 5.27 -11.55 5.07
CA ILE A 77 5.17 -12.04 6.45
C ILE A 77 6.23 -13.13 6.63
N PRO A 78 7.22 -12.96 7.53
CA PRO A 78 8.16 -14.02 7.83
C PRO A 78 7.46 -15.16 8.59
N THR A 79 7.81 -16.40 8.27
CA THR A 79 7.42 -17.61 9.01
C THR A 79 8.67 -18.27 9.60
N GLY A 80 8.50 -19.25 10.50
CA GLY A 80 9.64 -19.94 11.10
C GLY A 80 10.55 -20.67 10.10
N ASP A 81 10.00 -21.05 8.95
CA ASP A 81 10.64 -21.84 7.89
C ASP A 81 10.66 -21.13 6.53
N GLY A 82 10.28 -19.86 6.45
CA GLY A 82 10.17 -19.14 5.18
C GLY A 82 9.36 -17.84 5.25
N TYR A 83 8.48 -17.63 4.29
CA TYR A 83 7.67 -16.42 4.19
C TYR A 83 6.35 -16.65 3.45
N ILE A 84 5.39 -15.76 3.73
CA ILE A 84 4.14 -15.61 2.99
C ILE A 84 4.14 -14.23 2.33
N ILE A 85 3.72 -14.18 1.07
CA ILE A 85 3.54 -12.95 0.30
C ILE A 85 2.05 -12.77 0.04
N TYR A 86 1.53 -11.60 0.40
CA TYR A 86 0.25 -11.10 -0.08
C TYR A 86 0.54 -10.00 -1.11
N PHE A 87 -0.01 -10.08 -2.31
CA PHE A 87 0.19 -9.04 -3.32
C PHE A 87 -1.05 -8.83 -4.17
N VAL A 88 -1.23 -7.62 -4.68
CA VAL A 88 -2.32 -7.31 -5.62
C VAL A 88 -1.83 -7.57 -7.04
N ASN A 89 -2.53 -8.43 -7.76
CA ASN A 89 -2.17 -8.75 -9.14
C ASN A 89 -2.74 -7.72 -10.12
N LYS A 90 -1.89 -7.21 -11.03
CA LYS A 90 -2.24 -6.13 -11.98
C LYS A 90 -3.43 -6.50 -12.86
N SER A 91 -3.50 -7.73 -13.35
CA SER A 91 -4.49 -8.10 -14.38
C SER A 91 -5.93 -8.15 -13.88
N ASP A 92 -6.15 -8.49 -12.62
CA ASP A 92 -7.49 -8.73 -12.05
C ASP A 92 -7.78 -7.93 -10.78
N GLN A 93 -6.78 -7.22 -10.22
CA GLN A 93 -6.87 -6.41 -9.02
C GLN A 93 -7.20 -7.18 -7.73
N ARG A 94 -7.06 -8.51 -7.73
CA ARG A 94 -7.28 -9.36 -6.56
C ARG A 94 -6.03 -9.41 -5.68
N ILE A 95 -6.22 -9.64 -4.38
CA ILE A 95 -5.13 -10.04 -3.49
C ILE A 95 -4.85 -11.52 -3.74
N TYR A 96 -3.59 -11.87 -3.94
CA TYR A 96 -3.07 -13.22 -4.03
C TYR A 96 -2.17 -13.53 -2.84
N LYS A 97 -2.24 -14.77 -2.35
CA LYS A 97 -1.35 -15.33 -1.33
C LYS A 97 -0.37 -16.29 -2.00
N LYS A 98 0.92 -16.17 -1.70
CA LYS A 98 1.98 -17.10 -2.10
C LYS A 98 2.79 -17.49 -0.87
N THR A 99 2.90 -18.78 -0.59
CA THR A 99 3.76 -19.30 0.48
C THR A 99 5.05 -19.85 -0.12
N ASN A 100 6.20 -19.30 0.27
CA ASN A 100 7.50 -19.68 -0.27
C ASN A 100 7.50 -19.75 -1.81
N ASN A 101 7.88 -20.89 -2.38
CA ASN A 101 7.96 -21.14 -3.83
C ASN A 101 6.68 -21.76 -4.42
N GLN A 102 5.57 -21.80 -3.66
CA GLN A 102 4.29 -22.31 -4.18
C GLN A 102 3.68 -21.34 -5.20
N ALA A 103 2.75 -21.83 -6.02
CA ALA A 103 2.00 -20.97 -6.93
C ALA A 103 1.09 -19.99 -6.14
N PRO A 104 0.97 -18.72 -6.57
CA PRO A 104 0.00 -17.80 -6.00
C PRO A 104 -1.44 -18.32 -6.09
N THR A 105 -2.21 -18.22 -5.01
CA THR A 105 -3.65 -18.49 -4.98
C THR A 105 -4.43 -17.21 -4.65
N PRO A 106 -5.60 -16.99 -5.27
CA PRO A 106 -6.35 -15.77 -4.99
C PRO A 106 -6.97 -15.84 -3.59
N LEU A 107 -6.84 -14.75 -2.83
CA LEU A 107 -7.43 -14.59 -1.51
C LEU A 107 -8.79 -13.88 -1.59
N THR A 108 -8.92 -12.88 -2.45
CA THR A 108 -10.17 -12.13 -2.62
C THR A 108 -10.97 -12.65 -3.81
N PRO A 109 -12.31 -12.51 -3.82
CA PRO A 109 -13.16 -12.94 -4.93
C PRO A 109 -12.85 -12.18 -6.22
N GLU A 110 -13.22 -12.78 -7.35
CA GLU A 110 -13.22 -12.11 -8.64
C GLU A 110 -14.31 -11.03 -8.70
N SER A 111 -14.06 -9.95 -9.44
CA SER A 111 -14.96 -8.79 -9.48
C SER A 111 -14.88 -7.99 -10.78
N ASP A 112 -14.35 -8.57 -11.85
CA ASP A 112 -14.05 -7.85 -13.10
C ASP A 112 -13.22 -6.57 -12.87
N SER A 113 -12.31 -6.61 -11.88
CA SER A 113 -11.53 -5.46 -11.37
C SER A 113 -12.34 -4.31 -10.72
N GLY A 114 -13.61 -4.54 -10.39
CA GLY A 114 -14.46 -3.60 -9.65
C GLY A 114 -14.00 -3.41 -8.20
N PHE A 115 -13.46 -4.45 -7.56
CA PHE A 115 -12.77 -4.31 -6.27
C PHE A 115 -11.26 -4.19 -6.47
N ARG A 116 -10.66 -3.20 -5.80
CA ARG A 116 -9.22 -2.93 -5.85
C ARG A 116 -8.69 -2.72 -4.45
N TYR A 117 -7.49 -3.22 -4.17
CA TYR A 117 -6.96 -3.25 -2.82
C TYR A 117 -5.58 -2.56 -2.75
N ALA A 118 -5.28 -1.94 -1.60
CA ALA A 118 -3.98 -1.32 -1.33
C ALA A 118 -3.72 -1.25 0.18
N GLU A 119 -2.53 -0.78 0.58
CA GLU A 119 -2.20 -0.49 1.99
C GLU A 119 -2.41 -1.71 2.93
N MET A 120 -2.00 -2.90 2.50
CA MET A 120 -2.13 -4.13 3.28
C MET A 120 -1.26 -4.09 4.54
N ILE A 121 -1.86 -4.49 5.68
CA ILE A 121 -1.21 -4.71 6.98
C ILE A 121 -1.71 -6.02 7.60
N LYS A 122 -0.90 -6.65 8.45
CA LYS A 122 -1.30 -7.83 9.22
C LYS A 122 -1.92 -7.41 10.56
N VAL A 123 -3.12 -7.91 10.86
CA VAL A 123 -3.77 -7.72 12.17
C VAL A 123 -4.36 -9.07 12.60
N GLY A 124 -3.94 -9.58 13.75
CA GLY A 124 -4.29 -10.94 14.21
C GLY A 124 -3.99 -11.97 13.12
N ASP A 125 -5.01 -12.73 12.72
CA ASP A 125 -4.97 -13.73 11.63
C ASP A 125 -5.47 -13.19 10.28
N GLU A 126 -5.85 -11.92 10.19
CA GLU A 126 -6.37 -11.29 8.98
C GLU A 126 -5.35 -10.36 8.29
N ILE A 127 -5.69 -9.94 7.09
CA ILE A 127 -5.07 -8.84 6.35
C ILE A 127 -6.06 -7.69 6.33
N TRP A 128 -5.69 -6.55 6.91
CA TRP A 128 -6.49 -5.33 6.82
C TRP A 128 -5.93 -4.44 5.72
N CYS A 129 -6.80 -3.81 4.95
CA CYS A 129 -6.40 -3.03 3.78
C CYS A 129 -7.44 -1.98 3.39
N VAL A 130 -7.05 -1.06 2.53
CA VAL A 130 -7.98 -0.17 1.82
C VAL A 130 -8.58 -0.94 0.64
N ARG A 131 -9.90 -0.88 0.48
CA ARG A 131 -10.62 -1.38 -0.69
C ARG A 131 -11.35 -0.23 -1.38
N GLU A 132 -11.13 -0.10 -2.68
CA GLU A 132 -12.02 0.61 -3.59
C GLU A 132 -13.08 -0.34 -4.15
N HIS A 133 -14.30 0.16 -4.27
CA HIS A 133 -15.34 -0.42 -5.11
C HIS A 133 -15.67 0.55 -6.23
N VAL A 134 -15.28 0.19 -7.44
CA VAL A 134 -15.41 1.00 -8.64
C VAL A 134 -16.51 0.41 -9.51
N THR A 135 -17.49 1.23 -9.83
CA THR A 135 -18.51 0.98 -10.85
C THR A 135 -18.30 1.93 -12.02
N GLU A 136 -19.13 1.86 -13.06
CA GLU A 136 -19.06 2.79 -14.19
C GLU A 136 -19.24 4.26 -13.78
N THR A 137 -19.96 4.52 -12.68
CA THR A 137 -20.39 5.89 -12.30
C THR A 137 -19.96 6.31 -10.91
N SER A 138 -19.35 5.42 -10.12
CA SER A 138 -18.97 5.71 -8.74
C SER A 138 -17.73 4.96 -8.30
N CYS A 139 -17.05 5.52 -7.31
CA CYS A 139 -15.95 4.89 -6.60
C CYS A 139 -16.13 5.14 -5.10
N THR A 140 -16.39 4.09 -4.33
CA THR A 140 -16.41 4.16 -2.86
C THR A 140 -15.17 3.53 -2.27
N ARG A 141 -14.80 3.93 -1.06
CA ARG A 141 -13.63 3.42 -0.35
C ARG A 141 -13.97 3.01 1.07
N GLU A 142 -13.36 1.92 1.49
CA GLU A 142 -13.58 1.30 2.79
C GLU A 142 -12.27 0.74 3.33
N LEU A 143 -12.16 0.66 4.66
CA LEU A 143 -11.19 -0.22 5.29
C LEU A 143 -11.84 -1.58 5.49
N VAL A 144 -11.19 -2.64 5.06
CA VAL A 144 -11.71 -4.01 5.14
C VAL A 144 -10.70 -4.93 5.82
N ALA A 145 -11.20 -5.99 6.42
CA ALA A 145 -10.42 -7.13 6.86
C ALA A 145 -10.72 -8.32 5.96
N VAL A 146 -9.67 -9.03 5.57
CA VAL A 146 -9.70 -10.24 4.74
C VAL A 146 -9.08 -11.38 5.55
N SER A 147 -9.87 -12.41 5.84
CA SER A 147 -9.41 -13.62 6.52
C SER A 147 -8.59 -14.52 5.57
N ASP A 148 -7.94 -15.55 6.13
CA ASP A 148 -7.10 -16.47 5.34
C ASP A 148 -7.90 -17.34 4.36
N ASP A 149 -9.19 -17.56 4.62
CA ASP A 149 -10.14 -18.24 3.74
C ASP A 149 -10.87 -17.27 2.78
N GLY A 150 -10.50 -15.98 2.78
CA GLY A 150 -10.99 -15.00 1.82
C GLY A 150 -12.32 -14.34 2.18
N VAL A 151 -12.83 -14.54 3.40
CA VAL A 151 -14.00 -13.82 3.91
C VAL A 151 -13.63 -12.36 4.14
N ILE A 152 -14.45 -11.45 3.62
CA ILE A 152 -14.23 -10.00 3.72
C ILE A 152 -15.29 -9.39 4.64
N ARG A 153 -14.83 -8.58 5.59
CA ARG A 153 -15.70 -7.75 6.44
C ARG A 153 -15.27 -6.29 6.38
N ILE A 154 -16.25 -5.39 6.41
CA ILE A 154 -16.00 -3.95 6.43
C ILE A 154 -15.68 -3.53 7.86
N LEU A 155 -14.56 -2.83 8.03
CA LEU A 155 -14.14 -2.26 9.31
C LEU A 155 -14.68 -0.85 9.47
N LEU A 156 -14.51 -0.04 8.43
CA LEU A 156 -14.89 1.37 8.40
C LEU A 156 -15.23 1.79 6.97
N SER A 157 -16.18 2.71 6.87
CA SER A 157 -16.56 3.41 5.64
C SER A 157 -16.92 4.86 5.97
N GLY A 158 -17.17 5.67 4.94
CA GLY A 158 -17.73 7.01 5.08
C GLY A 158 -16.81 8.16 4.70
N HIS A 159 -15.54 7.91 4.40
CA HIS A 159 -14.64 8.91 3.83
C HIS A 159 -14.48 8.70 2.32
N GLN A 160 -14.29 9.78 1.56
CA GLN A 160 -14.02 9.66 0.12
C GLN A 160 -12.65 9.03 -0.15
N PHE A 161 -11.65 9.28 0.71
CA PHE A 161 -10.28 8.80 0.52
C PHE A 161 -9.66 8.22 1.79
N TYR A 162 -8.80 7.22 1.61
CA TYR A 162 -8.05 6.55 2.67
C TYR A 162 -6.63 6.26 2.20
N SER A 163 -5.63 6.52 3.03
CA SER A 163 -4.23 6.16 2.76
C SER A 163 -3.45 5.93 4.06
N HIS A 164 -2.20 5.46 3.94
CA HIS A 164 -1.28 5.27 5.05
C HIS A 164 -1.86 4.47 6.23
N LEU A 165 -2.53 3.35 5.94
CA LEU A 165 -3.06 2.46 6.98
C LEU A 165 -1.90 1.86 7.79
N ARG A 166 -1.91 2.04 9.11
CA ARG A 166 -0.88 1.51 10.03
C ARG A 166 -1.49 0.96 11.30
N ILE A 167 -0.85 -0.07 11.83
CA ILE A 167 -1.20 -0.69 13.10
C ILE A 167 -0.03 -0.53 14.07
N SER A 168 -0.35 -0.19 15.32
CA SER A 168 0.62 -0.19 16.43
C SER A 168 1.24 -1.57 16.65
N PRO A 169 2.47 -1.66 17.20
CA PRO A 169 3.14 -2.93 17.42
C PRO A 169 2.39 -3.92 18.31
N ASP A 170 1.62 -3.44 19.29
CA ASP A 170 0.78 -4.28 20.16
C ASP A 170 -0.63 -4.52 19.58
N GLN A 171 -0.89 -4.01 18.37
CA GLN A 171 -2.11 -4.11 17.60
C GLN A 171 -3.37 -3.57 18.29
N LYS A 172 -3.24 -2.64 19.24
CA LYS A 172 -4.39 -2.04 19.93
C LYS A 172 -4.88 -0.74 19.32
N HIS A 173 -4.05 -0.10 18.51
CA HIS A 173 -4.35 1.16 17.85
C HIS A 173 -4.11 1.07 16.35
N LEU A 174 -5.13 1.47 15.58
CA LEU A 174 -5.08 1.64 14.14
C LEU A 174 -4.99 3.14 13.83
N SER A 175 -4.14 3.52 12.88
CA SER A 175 -4.07 4.88 12.33
C SER A 175 -4.17 4.88 10.81
N TRP A 176 -4.74 5.93 10.25
CA TRP A 176 -4.79 6.15 8.80
C TRP A 176 -5.01 7.63 8.49
N ILE A 177 -4.79 8.00 7.22
CA ILE A 177 -5.10 9.32 6.70
C ILE A 177 -6.40 9.25 5.89
N SER A 178 -7.29 10.22 6.08
CA SER A 178 -8.48 10.42 5.25
C SER A 178 -8.65 11.89 4.87
N TRP A 179 -9.30 12.13 3.73
CA TRP A 179 -9.70 13.45 3.27
C TRP A 179 -10.92 13.35 2.36
N GLU A 180 -11.51 14.50 2.05
CA GLU A 180 -12.77 14.62 1.33
C GLU A 180 -12.65 15.56 0.13
N HIS A 181 -13.50 15.35 -0.88
CA HIS A 181 -13.70 16.35 -1.92
C HIS A 181 -14.12 17.72 -1.32
N PRO A 182 -13.70 18.84 -1.93
CA PRO A 182 -12.91 18.95 -3.16
C PRO A 182 -11.38 18.94 -2.95
N ARG A 183 -10.90 18.62 -1.74
CA ARG A 183 -9.49 18.73 -1.37
C ARG A 183 -8.63 17.64 -2.00
N MET A 184 -7.41 18.00 -2.34
CA MET A 184 -6.30 17.07 -2.54
C MET A 184 -5.57 16.83 -1.21
N PRO A 185 -4.79 15.73 -1.05
CA PRO A 185 -4.17 15.41 0.23
C PRO A 185 -3.11 16.41 0.71
N TRP A 186 -2.66 17.34 -0.14
CA TRP A 186 -1.78 18.46 0.23
C TRP A 186 -2.54 19.75 0.58
N ASP A 187 -3.86 19.80 0.38
CA ASP A 187 -4.67 20.96 0.81
C ASP A 187 -5.08 20.82 2.29
N GLY A 188 -5.40 19.59 2.70
CA GLY A 188 -5.81 19.28 4.06
C GLY A 188 -6.27 17.84 4.21
N THR A 189 -5.81 17.17 5.26
CA THR A 189 -6.10 15.78 5.58
C THR A 189 -6.28 15.64 7.09
N GLU A 190 -6.94 14.57 7.51
CA GLU A 190 -7.09 14.23 8.91
C GLU A 190 -6.38 12.91 9.19
N LEU A 191 -5.52 12.91 10.21
CA LEU A 191 -4.94 11.72 10.80
C LEU A 191 -5.92 11.14 11.81
N PHE A 192 -6.51 10.00 11.49
CA PHE A 192 -7.40 9.30 12.39
C PHE A 192 -6.64 8.27 13.22
N VAL A 193 -7.07 8.08 14.46
CA VAL A 193 -6.72 6.95 15.30
C VAL A 193 -7.97 6.30 15.87
N ALA A 194 -7.94 4.98 16.01
CA ALA A 194 -9.01 4.19 16.58
C ALA A 194 -8.46 3.01 17.38
N ASP A 195 -9.26 2.51 18.32
CA ASP A 195 -8.93 1.33 19.12
C ASP A 195 -9.29 0.07 18.35
N VAL A 196 -8.47 -0.96 18.47
CA VAL A 196 -8.71 -2.30 17.93
C VAL A 196 -9.12 -3.21 19.07
N ILE A 197 -10.40 -3.57 19.11
CA ILE A 197 -11.00 -4.36 20.20
C ILE A 197 -11.73 -5.55 19.57
N ASN A 198 -11.29 -6.77 19.90
CA ASN A 198 -11.86 -8.01 19.37
C ASN A 198 -11.95 -8.04 17.82
N GLY A 199 -10.92 -7.51 17.15
CA GLY A 199 -10.89 -7.42 15.68
C GLY A 199 -11.76 -6.31 15.09
N GLU A 200 -12.41 -5.48 15.90
CA GLU A 200 -13.22 -4.35 15.43
C GLU A 200 -12.53 -3.01 15.67
N VAL A 201 -12.82 -2.04 14.80
CA VAL A 201 -12.35 -0.66 14.95
C VAL A 201 -13.37 0.15 15.74
N LYS A 202 -12.95 0.70 16.89
CA LYS A 202 -13.80 1.43 17.85
C LYS A 202 -13.18 2.78 18.21
N ASN A 203 -13.98 3.67 18.79
CA ASN A 203 -13.51 4.96 19.34
C ASN A 203 -12.66 5.79 18.35
N LYS A 204 -13.04 5.78 17.07
CA LYS A 204 -12.43 6.58 16.01
C LYS A 204 -12.45 8.06 16.40
N ARG A 205 -11.30 8.72 16.29
CA ARG A 205 -11.14 10.17 16.50
C ARG A 205 -10.08 10.73 15.57
N VAL A 206 -10.17 12.02 15.27
CA VAL A 206 -9.10 12.78 14.63
C VAL A 206 -8.04 13.09 15.68
N LEU A 207 -6.78 12.81 15.35
CA LEU A 207 -5.62 13.04 16.20
C LEU A 207 -4.87 14.32 15.80
N ALA A 208 -4.74 14.58 14.49
CA ALA A 208 -4.05 15.73 13.93
C ALA A 208 -4.58 16.05 12.52
N GLY A 209 -4.20 17.22 12.00
CA GLY A 209 -4.66 17.70 10.70
C GLY A 209 -6.09 18.22 10.70
N ASN A 210 -6.47 18.89 9.62
CA ASN A 210 -7.81 19.41 9.38
C ASN A 210 -7.97 19.79 7.91
N GLU A 211 -9.03 20.53 7.58
CA GLU A 211 -9.35 20.91 6.20
C GLU A 211 -8.36 21.84 5.50
N SER A 212 -7.51 22.51 6.27
CA SER A 212 -6.51 23.46 5.80
C SER A 212 -5.10 23.16 6.28
N ASN A 213 -4.90 22.04 6.98
CA ASN A 213 -3.59 21.61 7.46
C ASN A 213 -3.38 20.13 7.11
N PRO A 214 -2.57 19.82 6.08
CA PRO A 214 -2.30 18.46 5.70
C PRO A 214 -1.33 17.79 6.67
N VAL A 215 -1.70 16.58 7.08
CA VAL A 215 -0.87 15.63 7.81
C VAL A 215 -0.76 14.32 7.05
N LEU A 216 0.40 13.67 7.09
CA LEU A 216 0.65 12.47 6.30
C LEU A 216 1.72 11.55 6.91
N SER A 217 1.86 10.37 6.31
CA SER A 217 2.85 9.36 6.69
C SER A 217 2.92 9.07 8.21
N PRO A 218 1.79 8.76 8.88
CA PRO A 218 1.84 8.26 10.24
C PRO A 218 2.63 6.96 10.30
N GLU A 219 3.45 6.78 11.33
CA GLU A 219 4.16 5.54 11.63
C GLU A 219 4.22 5.34 13.16
N TRP A 220 4.00 4.11 13.63
CA TRP A 220 4.09 3.81 15.06
C TRP A 220 5.53 3.52 15.46
N LEU A 221 6.06 4.32 16.39
CA LEU A 221 7.40 4.09 16.97
C LEU A 221 7.37 3.00 18.04
N ASN A 222 6.26 2.90 18.77
CA ASN A 222 6.00 1.88 19.78
C ASN A 222 4.48 1.74 19.99
N ALA A 223 4.04 1.04 21.04
CA ALA A 223 2.62 0.77 21.31
C ALA A 223 1.75 2.03 21.54
N SER A 224 2.34 3.15 21.97
CA SER A 224 1.60 4.37 22.30
C SER A 224 2.07 5.60 21.51
N THR A 225 3.31 5.61 21.03
CA THR A 225 3.87 6.78 20.35
C THR A 225 3.75 6.65 18.84
N LEU A 226 3.07 7.63 18.23
CA LEU A 226 2.94 7.79 16.79
C LEU A 226 3.77 9.00 16.34
N ILE A 227 4.53 8.83 15.24
CA ILE A 227 5.16 9.93 14.50
C ILE A 227 4.37 10.18 13.22
N TYR A 228 4.24 11.42 12.80
CA TYR A 228 3.60 11.81 11.55
C TYR A 228 4.23 13.09 10.99
N LEU A 229 3.99 13.40 9.72
CA LEU A 229 4.40 14.66 9.11
C LEU A 229 3.25 15.67 9.18
N ASP A 230 3.56 16.90 9.57
CA ASP A 230 2.61 18.02 9.69
C ASP A 230 3.20 19.26 9.03
N GLU A 231 2.37 19.99 8.27
CA GLU A 231 2.73 21.23 7.58
C GLU A 231 2.47 22.51 8.37
N GLU A 232 1.99 22.45 9.61
CA GLU A 232 1.57 23.63 10.40
C GLU A 232 2.61 24.77 10.44
N THR A 233 3.90 24.41 10.36
CA THR A 233 5.04 25.35 10.37
C THR A 233 5.42 25.92 8.99
N GLY A 234 4.67 25.60 7.94
CA GLY A 234 4.96 25.96 6.54
C GLY A 234 5.90 25.00 5.82
N TRP A 235 6.28 23.89 6.46
CA TRP A 235 7.08 22.79 5.91
C TRP A 235 6.63 21.48 6.57
N TRP A 236 6.71 20.35 5.87
CA TRP A 236 6.50 19.03 6.48
C TRP A 236 7.61 18.69 7.46
N ASN A 237 7.31 18.85 8.73
CA ASN A 237 8.18 18.46 9.83
C ASN A 237 7.64 17.20 10.52
N PRO A 238 8.51 16.37 11.15
CA PRO A 238 8.07 15.27 11.97
C PRO A 238 7.52 15.74 13.32
N TRP A 239 6.35 15.24 13.70
CA TRP A 239 5.70 15.47 14.98
C TRP A 239 5.41 14.15 15.67
N THR A 240 5.45 14.15 17.00
CA THR A 240 5.17 12.96 17.81
C THR A 240 4.03 13.21 18.77
N VAL A 241 3.20 12.19 18.96
CA VAL A 241 2.12 12.17 19.95
C VAL A 241 2.10 10.83 20.67
N THR A 242 1.74 10.83 21.95
CA THR A 242 1.72 9.65 22.84
C THR A 242 0.41 9.58 23.61
#